data_AF-A0A969D6H2-F1
#
_entry.id   AF-A0A969D6H2-F1
#
_cell.length_a   1.000
_cell.length_b   1.000
_cell.length_c   1.000
_cell.angle_alpha   90.00
_cell.angle_beta   90.00
_cell.angle_gamma   90.00
#
_symmetry.space_group_name_H-M   'P 1'
#
loop_
_entity.id
_entity.type
_entity.pdbx_description
1 polymer ?
#
loop_
_entity_poly.entity_id
_entity_poly.type
_entity_poly.pdbx_seq_one_letter_code
_entity_poly.pdbx_strand_id
1 'polypeptide(L)' 'MGRVFQIAVKVSDGGYNLISVNDFLKMPMMERMEMMLQKRIQYLDEVGNVIPILEATRQMGEVKREAGLIRATAAA' A
#
# COMPACT_ATOMS: atom_id res chain seq x y z
N MET A 1 -13.08 -9.54 5.80
CA MET A 1 -12.31 -8.36 5.38
C MET A 1 -11.32 -8.81 4.33
N GLY A 2 -11.21 -8.07 3.23
CA GLY A 2 -10.38 -8.43 2.08
C GLY A 2 -8.89 -8.10 2.30
N ARG A 3 -8.04 -8.74 1.49
CA ARG A 3 -6.61 -8.44 1.41
C ARG A 3 -6.36 -7.22 0.53
N VAL A 4 -5.32 -6.44 0.80
CA VAL A 4 -4.89 -5.37 -0.11
C VAL A 4 -4.48 -6.02 -1.43
N PHE A 5 -5.19 -5.66 -2.49
CA PHE A 5 -4.95 -6.13 -3.84
C PHE A 5 -4.37 -5.03 -4.72
N GLN A 6 -4.91 -3.82 -4.60
CA GLN A 6 -4.50 -2.65 -5.38
C GLN A 6 -4.45 -1.39 -4.53
N ILE A 7 -3.73 -0.40 -5.04
CA ILE A 7 -3.62 0.92 -4.43
C ILE A 7 -4.07 1.94 -5.46
N ALA A 8 -5.10 2.71 -5.13
CA ALA A 8 -5.56 3.82 -5.93
C ALA A 8 -4.81 5.09 -5.52
N VAL A 9 -4.09 5.71 -6.46
CA VAL A 9 -3.39 6.97 -6.25
C VAL A 9 -4.11 8.10 -6.97
N LYS A 10 -4.55 9.10 -6.21
CA LYS A 10 -5.22 10.28 -6.73
C LYS A 10 -4.23 11.13 -7.53
N VAL A 11 -4.50 11.29 -8.82
CA VAL A 11 -3.69 12.10 -9.75
C VAL A 11 -4.33 13.45 -10.07
N SER A 12 -5.66 13.53 -10.02
CA SER A 12 -6.44 14.75 -10.23
C SER A 12 -7.75 14.69 -9.44
N ASP A 13 -8.54 15.76 -9.48
CA ASP A 13 -9.90 15.71 -8.93
C ASP A 13 -10.79 14.79 -9.78
N GLY A 14 -11.09 13.62 -9.22
CA GLY A 14 -11.86 12.54 -9.85
C GLY A 14 -11.00 11.48 -10.55
N GLY A 15 -9.69 11.71 -10.74
CA GLY A 15 -8.79 10.78 -11.42
C GLY A 15 -7.94 9.96 -10.45
N TYR A 16 -7.95 8.64 -10.61
CA TYR A 16 -7.13 7.71 -9.85
C TYR A 16 -6.37 6.76 -10.77
N ASN A 17 -5.09 6.59 -10.50
CA ASN A 17 -4.30 5.52 -11.09
C ASN A 17 -4.32 4.31 -10.16
N LEU A 18 -4.64 3.14 -10.71
CA LEU A 18 -4.54 1.88 -9.99
C LEU A 18 -3.14 1.32 -10.19
N ILE A 19 -2.47 1.01 -9.08
CA ILE A 19 -1.16 0.38 -9.07
C ILE A 19 -1.20 -0.87 -8.22
N SER A 20 -0.42 -1.87 -8.65
CA SER A 20 -0.25 -3.10 -7.89
C SER A 20 0.47 -2.82 -6.58
N VAL A 21 0.20 -3.64 -5.56
CA VAL A 21 0.91 -3.60 -4.29
C VAL A 21 2.44 -3.68 -4.48
N ASN A 22 2.89 -4.55 -5.39
CA ASN A 22 4.31 -4.76 -5.65
C ASN A 22 4.97 -3.53 -6.29
N ASP A 23 4.30 -2.88 -7.24
CA ASP A 23 4.84 -1.69 -7.89
C ASP A 23 4.83 -0.50 -6.94
N PHE A 24 3.82 -0.41 -6.07
CA PHE A 24 3.84 0.56 -4.98
C PHE A 24 5.04 0.34 -4.06
N LEU A 25 5.30 -0.90 -3.63
CA LEU A 25 6.42 -1.21 -2.75
C LEU A 25 7.79 -0.90 -3.35
N LYS A 26 7.93 -0.99 -4.68
CA LYS A 26 9.15 -0.61 -5.41
C LYS A 26 9.37 0.91 -5.47
N MET A 27 8.32 1.72 -5.28
CA MET A 27 8.48 3.18 -5.23
C MET A 27 9.34 3.61 -4.04
N PRO A 28 10.13 4.70 -4.20
CA PRO A 28 10.90 5.29 -3.12
C PRO A 28 10.06 5.50 -1.86
N MET A 29 10.64 5.16 -0.70
CA MET A 29 9.91 5.27 0.58
C MET A 29 9.42 6.70 0.83
N MET A 30 10.23 7.71 0.52
CA MET A 30 9.86 9.12 0.69
C MET A 30 8.63 9.50 -0.13
N GLU A 31 8.58 9.07 -1.40
CA GLU A 31 7.45 9.35 -2.29
C GLU A 31 6.17 8.68 -1.80
N ARG A 32 6.26 7.41 -1.36
CA ARG A 32 5.13 6.71 -0.73
C ARG A 32 4.62 7.43 0.52
N MET A 33 5.54 7.89 1.37
CA MET A 33 5.21 8.62 2.60
C MET A 33 4.51 9.95 2.30
N GLU A 34 5.00 10.69 1.31
CA GLU A 34 4.37 11.94 0.88
C GLU A 34 2.94 11.69 0.39
N MET A 35 2.73 10.71 -0.48
CA MET A 35 1.39 10.36 -0.97
C MET A 35 0.44 9.94 0.16
N MET A 36 0.94 9.22 1.17
CA MET A 36 0.17 8.85 2.38
C MET A 36 -0.23 10.07 3.20
N LEU A 37 0.72 10.96 3.50
CA LEU A 37 0.49 12.17 4.29
C LEU A 37 -0.49 13.14 3.60
N GLN A 38 -0.39 13.25 2.27
CA GLN A 38 -1.31 14.03 1.44
C GLN A 38 -2.69 13.37 1.26
N LYS A 39 -2.93 12.20 1.87
CA LYS A 39 -4.17 11.41 1.71
C LYS A 39 -4.51 11.12 0.24
N ARG A 40 -3.49 10.97 -0.61
CA ARG A 40 -3.64 10.71 -2.04
C ARG A 40 -3.76 9.23 -2.36
N ILE A 41 -3.74 8.34 -1.37
CA ILE A 41 -3.84 6.90 -1.60
C ILE A 41 -5.06 6.29 -0.92
N GLN A 42 -5.61 5.27 -1.56
CA GLN A 42 -6.61 4.37 -0.99
C GLN A 42 -6.18 2.93 -1.27
N TYR A 43 -6.33 2.08 -0.26
CA TYR A 43 -6.04 0.66 -0.36
C TYR A 43 -7.33 -0.06 -0.73
N LEU A 44 -7.30 -0.91 -1.75
CA LEU A 44 -8.47 -1.60 -2.27
C LEU A 44 -8.29 -3.11 -2.12
N ASP A 45 -9.39 -3.79 -1.79
CA ASP A 45 -9.48 -5.25 -1.91
C ASP A 45 -9.73 -5.70 -3.35
N GLU A 46 -9.81 -7.01 -3.55
CA GLU A 46 -10.03 -7.64 -4.87
C GLU A 46 -11.37 -7.25 -5.52
N VAL A 47 -12.32 -6.76 -4.72
CA VAL A 47 -13.67 -6.37 -5.16
C VAL A 47 -13.79 -4.84 -5.31
N GLY A 48 -12.73 -4.10 -4.97
CA GLY A 48 -12.68 -2.64 -5.05
C GLY A 48 -13.17 -1.92 -3.79
N ASN A 49 -13.38 -2.63 -2.67
CA ASN A 49 -13.73 -1.98 -1.41
C ASN A 49 -12.50 -1.31 -0.78
N VAL A 50 -12.70 -0.16 -0.14
CA VAL A 50 -11.63 0.55 0.56
C VAL A 50 -11.29 -0.15 1.87
N ILE A 51 -10.02 -0.51 2.04
CA ILE A 51 -9.46 -1.06 3.27
C ILE A 51 -8.96 0.08 4.17
N PRO A 52 -9.29 0.09 5.47
CA PRO A 52 -8.78 1.07 6.42
C PRO A 52 -7.24 1.09 6.48
N ILE A 53 -6.65 2.29 6.58
CA ILE A 53 -5.19 2.49 6.51
C ILE A 53 -4.40 1.68 7.53
N LEU A 54 -4.91 1.52 8.76
CA LEU A 54 -4.24 0.74 9.80
C LEU A 54 -4.15 -0.74 9.41
N GLU A 55 -5.25 -1.29 8.90
CA GLU A 55 -5.31 -2.66 8.44
C GLU A 55 -4.44 -2.88 7.20
N ALA A 56 -4.53 -1.98 6.23
CA ALA A 56 -3.70 -2.01 5.04
C ALA A 56 -2.22 -1.96 5.40
N THR A 57 -1.81 -1.08 6.32
CA THR A 57 -0.40 -0.97 6.76
C THR A 57 0.10 -2.27 7.37
N ARG A 58 -0.72 -2.95 8.20
CA ARG A 58 -0.40 -4.27 8.76
C ARG A 58 -0.17 -5.30 7.64
N GLN A 59 -1.11 -5.41 6.71
CA GLN A 59 -1.02 -6.35 5.59
C GLN A 59 0.18 -6.05 4.68
N MET A 60 0.46 -4.78 4.39
CA MET A 60 1.62 -4.38 3.59
C MET A 60 2.96 -4.71 4.27
N GLY A 61 3.00 -4.78 5.61
CA GLY A 61 4.16 -5.26 6.37
C GLY A 61 4.43 -6.76 6.16
N GLU A 62 3.39 -7.57 6.09
CA GLU A 62 3.46 -9.00 5.78
C GLU A 62 3.92 -9.22 4.33
N VAL A 63 3.35 -8.47 3.37
CA VAL A 63 3.74 -8.56 1.96
C VAL A 63 5.22 -8.18 1.74
N LYS A 64 5.73 -7.15 2.42
CA LYS A 64 7.16 -6.80 2.33
C LYS A 64 8.07 -7.92 2.85
N ARG A 65 7.63 -8.66 3.86
CA ARG A 65 8.37 -9.80 4.42
C ARG A 65 8.39 -10.96 3.43
N GLU A 66 7.25 -11.28 2.82
CA GLU A 66 7.14 -12.32 1.78
C GLU A 66 7.97 -11.97 0.54
N ALA A 67 7.96 -10.70 0.12
CA ALA A 67 8.74 -10.20 -1.00
C ALA A 67 10.25 -10.07 -0.71
N GLY A 68 10.71 -10.40 0.50
CA GLY A 68 12.12 -10.29 0.90
C GLY A 68 12.66 -8.85 0.98
N LEU A 69 11.78 -7.84 1.00
CA LEU A 69 12.13 -6.42 1.04
C LEU A 69 12.50 -5.94 2.44
N ILE A 70 12.16 -6.71 3.47
CA ILE A 70 12.60 -6.54 4.86
C ILE A 70 12.95 -7.92 5.42
N ARG A 71 14.14 -8.03 6.03
CA ARG A 71 14.47 -9.22 6.82
C ARG A 71 13.68 -9.15 8.13
N ALA A 72 13.18 -10.29 8.60
CA ALA A 72 12.75 -10.39 9.99
C ALA A 72 13.94 -9.96 10.87
N THR A 73 13.82 -8.85 11.57
CA THR A 73 14.69 -8.58 12.70
C THR A 73 14.40 -9.70 13.69
N ALA A 74 15.30 -10.69 13.73
CA ALA A 74 15.34 -11.67 14.79
C ALA A 74 15.39 -10.88 16.10
N ALA A 75 14.39 -11.11 16.95
CA ALA A 75 14.40 -10.62 18.31
C ALA A 75 15.68 -11.16 18.99
N ALA A 76 16.50 -10.23 19.49
CA ALA A 76 17.57 -10.50 20.44
C ALA A 76 17.13 -9.96 21.81
#